data_AF-A0A950HDT7-F1
#
_entry.id   AF-A0A950HDT7-F1
#
_cell.length_a   1.000
_cell.length_b   1.000
_cell.length_c   1.000
_cell.angle_alpha   90.00
_cell.angle_beta   90.00
_cell.angle_gamma   90.00
#
_symmetry.space_group_name_H-M   'P 1'
#
loop_
_entity.id
_entity.type
_entity.pdbx_description
1 polymer ?
#
loop_
_entity_poly.entity_id
_entity_poly.type
_entity_poly.pdbx_seq_one_letter_code
_entity_poly.pdbx_strand_id
1 'polypeptide(L)'
;MNYFLKIAGACVLGTACVCAPVSIAAFSSKKTAQAPADLKVGDVAPDFKLQYFDGHDLKDVSLHDYRGKKNVVLAFYIFAFTGG
;
A
#
# COMPACT_ATOMS: atom_id res chain seq x y z
N MET A 1 30.04 -3.97 -39.66
CA MET A 1 29.61 -5.31 -39.24
C MET A 1 28.21 -5.18 -38.65
N ASN A 2 27.24 -4.70 -39.41
CA ASN A 2 26.49 -5.35 -40.51
C ASN A 2 25.49 -6.38 -39.99
N TYR A 3 24.31 -5.88 -39.60
CA TYR A 3 22.97 -6.30 -40.04
C TYR A 3 22.07 -5.10 -39.69
N PHE A 4 21.99 -4.05 -40.51
CA PHE A 4 21.48 -4.05 -41.88
C PHE A 4 20.11 -4.73 -41.94
N LEU A 5 19.10 -3.89 -42.16
CA LEU A 5 17.88 -4.16 -42.92
C LEU A 5 16.57 -4.30 -42.12
N LYS A 6 15.91 -3.14 -42.02
CA LYS A 6 14.52 -2.88 -42.42
C LYS A 6 13.43 -3.82 -41.89
N ILE A 7 12.64 -3.29 -40.95
CA ILE A 7 11.18 -3.30 -41.04
C ILE A 7 10.74 -1.91 -40.52
N ALA A 8 10.69 -0.87 -41.36
CA ALA A 8 9.57 -0.55 -42.25
C ALA A 8 8.22 -0.51 -41.50
N GLY A 9 7.81 0.69 -41.09
CA GLY A 9 6.51 0.93 -40.47
C GLY A 9 6.30 2.42 -40.26
N ALA A 10 6.07 3.14 -41.36
CA ALA A 10 5.93 4.58 -41.44
C ALA A 10 4.96 5.15 -40.37
N CYS A 11 5.49 5.96 -39.44
CA CYS A 11 4.66 6.91 -38.69
C CYS A 11 4.67 8.21 -39.49
N VAL A 12 3.66 8.35 -40.34
CA VAL A 12 3.45 9.50 -41.23
C VAL A 12 3.38 10.78 -40.41
N LEU A 13 4.20 11.75 -40.82
CA LEU A 13 4.15 13.15 -40.41
C LEU A 13 2.74 13.69 -40.62
N GLY A 14 2.08 14.14 -39.55
CA GLY A 14 0.74 14.66 -39.68
C GLY A 14 0.22 15.30 -38.41
N THR A 15 0.42 16.61 -38.33
CA THR A 15 -0.45 17.58 -37.64
C THR A 15 -0.18 17.82 -36.15
N ALA A 16 0.33 19.02 -35.90
CA ALA A 16 0.35 19.69 -34.62
C ALA A 16 -1.05 19.69 -33.97
N CYS A 17 -1.12 19.27 -32.70
CA CYS A 17 -2.23 19.63 -31.83
C CYS A 17 -1.69 19.95 -30.44
N VAL A 18 -1.50 21.26 -30.26
CA VAL A 18 -1.89 22.08 -29.10
C VAL A 18 -1.52 21.58 -27.70
N CYS A 19 -0.81 22.47 -26.99
CA CYS A 19 -0.56 22.47 -25.56
C CYS A 19 -1.78 22.03 -24.73
N ALA A 20 -1.59 21.01 -23.91
CA ALA A 20 -2.16 20.99 -22.57
C ALA A 20 -1.21 20.18 -21.66
N PRO A 21 -0.57 20.80 -20.66
CA PRO A 21 0.05 20.02 -19.60
C PRO A 21 -1.11 19.44 -18.77
N VAL A 22 -1.52 18.20 -19.06
CA VAL A 22 -2.29 17.42 -18.10
C VAL A 22 -1.33 17.08 -16.97
N SER A 23 -1.18 18.06 -16.07
CA SER A 23 -0.56 17.88 -14.78
C SER A 23 -1.46 16.89 -14.04
N ILE A 24 -1.11 15.61 -14.06
CA ILE A 24 -1.61 14.66 -13.08
C ILE A 24 -0.94 15.08 -11.79
N ALA A 25 -1.58 16.01 -11.08
CA ALA A 25 -1.30 16.27 -9.68
C ALA A 25 -1.36 14.91 -9.00
N ALA A 26 -0.20 14.42 -8.58
CA ALA A 26 -0.09 13.19 -7.82
C ALA A 26 -1.08 13.28 -6.66
N PHE A 27 -2.07 12.38 -6.67
CA PHE A 27 -3.03 12.25 -5.59
C PHE A 27 -2.25 12.02 -4.29
N SER A 28 -2.13 13.09 -3.50
CA SER A 28 -1.62 13.06 -2.16
C SER A 28 -2.55 12.17 -1.34
N SER A 29 -2.14 10.93 -1.11
CA SER A 29 -2.79 10.08 -0.11
C SER A 29 -2.44 10.65 1.26
N LYS A 30 -3.23 11.64 1.70
CA LYS A 30 -3.29 12.02 3.12
C LYS A 30 -3.78 10.77 3.86
N LYS A 31 -2.84 10.02 4.42
CA LYS A 31 -3.12 9.08 5.50
C LYS A 31 -3.67 9.91 6.65
N THR A 32 -4.99 10.01 6.74
CA THR A 32 -5.68 10.56 7.90
C THR A 32 -5.25 9.69 9.08
N ALA A 33 -4.33 10.17 9.90
CA ALA A 33 -4.06 9.58 11.19
C ALA A 33 -5.35 9.78 11.99
N GLN A 34 -6.16 8.72 12.03
CA GLN A 34 -7.44 8.72 12.69
C GLN A 34 -7.18 9.05 14.17
N ALA A 35 -7.85 10.11 14.66
CA ALA A 35 -7.80 10.50 16.06
C ALA A 35 -8.07 9.26 16.94
N PRO A 36 -7.52 9.18 18.17
CA PRO A 36 -7.75 8.05 19.05
C PRO A 36 -9.27 7.85 19.18
N ALA A 37 -9.78 6.81 18.54
CA ALA A 37 -11.18 6.45 18.70
C ALA A 37 -11.33 6.03 20.15
N ASP A 38 -12.28 6.62 20.87
CA ASP A 38 -12.67 6.13 22.18
C ASP A 38 -13.24 4.71 21.97
N LEU A 39 -12.44 3.70 22.32
CA LEU A 39 -12.77 2.29 22.08
C LEU A 39 -13.57 1.76 23.26
N LYS A 40 -14.83 1.40 23.01
CA LYS A 40 -15.67 0.69 23.99
C LYS A 40 -15.82 -0.79 23.63
N VAL A 41 -16.06 -1.61 24.64
CA VAL A 41 -16.34 -3.05 24.44
C VAL A 41 -17.61 -3.20 23.60
N GLY A 42 -17.56 -4.13 22.65
CA GLY A 42 -18.64 -4.38 21.69
C GLY A 42 -18.48 -3.61 20.39
N ASP A 43 -17.63 -2.58 20.35
CA ASP A 43 -17.32 -1.91 19.09
C ASP A 43 -16.51 -2.80 18.15
N VAL A 44 -16.71 -2.56 16.87
CA VAL A 44 -15.88 -3.13 15.82
C VAL A 44 -14.45 -2.60 15.99
N ALA A 45 -13.51 -3.50 16.29
CA ALA A 45 -12.09 -3.14 16.42
C ALA A 45 -11.57 -2.46 15.13
N PRO A 46 -10.86 -1.32 15.23
CA PRO A 46 -10.28 -0.66 14.06
C PRO A 46 -9.34 -1.59 13.30
N ASP A 47 -9.40 -1.55 11.97
CA ASP A 47 -8.48 -2.32 11.15
C ASP A 47 -7.08 -1.71 11.19
N PHE A 48 -6.07 -2.58 11.16
CA PHE A 48 -4.68 -2.20 11.06
C PHE A 48 -3.93 -3.23 10.24
N LYS A 49 -2.81 -2.78 9.67
CA LYS A 49 -1.86 -3.62 8.94
C LYS A 49 -0.47 -3.42 9.52
N LEU A 50 0.17 -4.50 9.92
CA LEU A 50 1.50 -4.51 10.52
C LEU A 50 2.42 -5.43 9.73
N GLN A 51 3.72 -5.19 9.84
CA GLN A 51 4.74 -6.14 9.41
C GLN A 51 5.19 -6.99 10.59
N TYR A 52 5.30 -8.29 10.37
CA TYR A 52 5.90 -9.23 11.31
C TYR A 52 7.04 -9.99 10.63
N PHE A 53 8.00 -10.44 11.43
CA PHE A 53 9.10 -11.28 10.99
C PHE A 53 8.86 -12.71 11.47
N ASP A 54 8.97 -13.69 10.57
CA ASP A 54 8.73 -15.11 10.89
C ASP A 54 10.01 -15.93 11.06
N GLY A 55 11.18 -15.31 10.96
CA GLY A 55 12.48 -15.96 10.97
C GLY A 55 13.20 -15.93 9.62
N HIS A 56 12.49 -15.63 8.53
CA HIS A 56 13.05 -15.57 7.18
C HIS A 56 12.82 -14.21 6.52
N ASP A 57 11.58 -13.75 6.47
CA ASP A 57 11.18 -12.55 5.74
C ASP A 57 10.21 -11.69 6.54
N LEU A 58 10.11 -10.41 6.16
CA LEU A 58 9.03 -9.55 6.63
C LEU A 58 7.75 -9.86 5.86
N LYS A 59 6.67 -10.06 6.62
CA LYS A 59 5.35 -10.37 6.09
C LYS A 59 4.33 -9.39 6.62
N ASP A 60 3.35 -9.09 5.80
CA ASP A 60 2.22 -8.27 6.20
C ASP A 60 1.15 -9.10 6.91
N VAL A 61 0.53 -8.53 7.93
CA VAL A 61 -0.66 -9.09 8.59
C VAL A 61 -1.69 -7.98 8.81
N SER A 62 -2.96 -8.26 8.49
CA SER A 62 -4.06 -7.33 8.73
C SER A 62 -5.08 -7.92 9.69
N LEU A 63 -5.73 -7.08 10.50
CA LEU A 63 -6.75 -7.57 11.45
C LEU A 63 -7.96 -8.15 10.72
N HIS A 64 -8.37 -7.56 9.59
CA HIS A 64 -9.51 -8.03 8.81
C HIS A 64 -9.37 -9.48 8.31
N ASP A 65 -8.15 -9.98 8.11
CA ASP A 65 -7.89 -11.34 7.62
C ASP A 65 -8.47 -12.42 8.55
N TYR A 66 -8.63 -12.10 9.84
CA TYR A 66 -9.10 -13.01 10.89
C TYR A 66 -10.58 -12.84 11.26
N ARG A 67 -11.27 -11.82 10.73
CA ARG A 67 -12.67 -11.54 11.06
C ARG A 67 -13.56 -12.73 10.70
N GLY A 68 -14.36 -13.18 11.68
CA GLY A 68 -15.26 -14.33 11.52
C GLY A 68 -14.58 -15.68 11.38
N LYS A 69 -13.24 -15.75 11.42
CA LYS A 69 -12.47 -17.00 11.25
C LYS A 69 -11.87 -17.49 12.55
N LYS A 70 -11.33 -16.58 13.38
CA LYS A 70 -10.66 -16.90 14.64
C LYS A 70 -10.88 -15.80 15.67
N ASN A 71 -10.82 -16.16 16.95
CA ASN A 71 -10.69 -15.19 18.03
C ASN A 71 -9.26 -14.62 18.02
N VAL A 72 -9.13 -13.32 18.22
CA VAL A 72 -7.85 -12.60 18.17
C VAL A 72 -7.65 -11.84 19.48
N VAL A 73 -6.46 -11.95 20.05
CA VAL A 73 -6.01 -11.16 21.21
C VAL A 73 -4.93 -10.21 20.73
N LEU A 74 -5.08 -8.91 21.04
CA LEU A 74 -4.10 -7.87 20.72
C LEU A 74 -3.49 -7.33 22.01
N ALA A 75 -2.16 -7.36 22.09
CA ALA A 75 -1.40 -6.81 23.21
C ALA A 75 -0.34 -5.83 22.67
N PHE A 76 -0.10 -4.76 23.41
CA PHE A 76 0.94 -3.77 23.11
C PHE A 76 2.04 -3.89 24.16
N TYR A 77 3.28 -4.02 23.70
CA TYR A 77 4.47 -4.01 24.54
C TYR A 77 5.25 -2.73 24.27
N ILE A 78 5.79 -2.10 25.32
CA ILE A 78 6.49 -0.82 25.19
C ILE A 78 7.84 -1.00 24.50
N PHE A 79 8.62 -2.00 24.93
CA PHE A 79 9.94 -2.31 24.38
C PHE A 79 10.17 -3.82 24.25
N ALA A 80 11.05 -4.20 23.32
CA ALA A 80 11.52 -5.57 23.21
C ALA A 80 12.47 -5.90 24.38
N PHE A 81 12.52 -7.19 24.76
CA PHE A 81 13.40 -7.71 25.81
C PHE A 81 13.18 -7.13 27.22
N THR A 82 11.97 -6.67 27.53
CA THR A 82 11.57 -6.28 28.90
C THR A 82 10.70 -7.36 29.55
N GLY A 83 10.66 -7.38 30.89
CA GLY A 83 9.62 -8.11 31.62
C GLY A 83 8.27 -7.46 31.35
N GLY A 84 7.30 -8.25 30.92
CA GLY A 84 5.90 -7.83 30.72
C GLY A 84 5.07 -7.95 31.99
#